data_AF-A0AAU3HSQ7-F1
#
_entry.id   AF-A0AAU3HSQ7-F1
#
_cell.length_a   1.000
_cell.length_b   1.000
_cell.length_c   1.000
_cell.angle_alpha   90.00
_cell.angle_beta   90.00
_cell.angle_gamma   90.00
#
_symmetry.space_group_name_H-M   'P 1'
#
loop_
_entity.id
_entity.type
_entity.pdbx_description
1 polymer ?
#
loop_
_entity_poly.entity_id
_entity_poly.type
_entity_poly.pdbx_seq_one_letter_code
_entity_poly.pdbx_strand_id
1 'polypeptide(L)'
;MSRAVSESGLSRHAVRTWERLAEAGAEGVEVAELTVAVGFRRSTVLGHLKGLAELGLAEDHEGVWRATGPAEGAAAREGVGASAGSVS
;
A
#
# COMPACT_ATOMS: atom_id res chain seq x y z
N MET A 1 10.12 -7.19 -6.72
CA MET A 1 10.39 -6.49 -5.43
C MET A 1 11.07 -5.17 -5.78
N SER A 2 10.57 -4.03 -5.27
CA SER A 2 11.08 -2.72 -5.69
C SER A 2 12.50 -2.47 -5.18
N ARG A 3 13.31 -1.76 -5.98
CA ARG A 3 14.69 -1.40 -5.61
C ARG A 3 14.74 -0.58 -4.32
N ALA A 4 13.81 0.35 -4.15
CA ALA A 4 13.70 1.17 -2.95
C ALA A 4 13.52 0.33 -1.68
N VAL A 5 12.72 -0.74 -1.73
CA VAL A 5 12.54 -1.65 -0.58
C VAL A 5 13.80 -2.46 -0.29
N SER A 6 14.52 -2.91 -1.32
CA SER A 6 15.80 -3.63 -1.12
C SER A 6 16.88 -2.76 -0.48
N GLU A 7 16.88 -1.45 -0.77
CA GLU A 7 17.88 -0.49 -0.25
C GLU A 7 17.44 0.19 1.06
N SER A 8 16.20 -0.02 1.50
CA SER A 8 15.58 0.69 2.63
C SER A 8 16.08 0.32 4.02
N GLY A 9 16.81 -0.78 4.18
CA GLY A 9 17.20 -1.32 5.50
C GLY A 9 16.02 -1.86 6.33
N LEU A 10 14.85 -2.04 5.74
CA LEU A 10 13.67 -2.59 6.41
C LEU A 10 13.91 -4.01 6.94
N SER A 11 13.28 -4.32 8.07
CA SER A 11 13.20 -5.70 8.54
C SER A 11 12.39 -6.57 7.58
N ARG A 12 12.66 -7.88 7.56
CA ARG A 12 11.88 -8.86 6.79
C ARG A 12 10.37 -8.76 7.03
N HIS A 13 9.94 -8.45 8.25
CA HIS A 13 8.51 -8.34 8.58
C HIS A 13 7.87 -7.08 8.01
N ALA A 14 8.62 -5.97 7.97
CA ALA A 14 8.17 -4.75 7.31
C ALA A 14 8.12 -4.92 5.78
N VAL A 15 9.12 -5.61 5.19
CA VAL A 15 9.09 -5.99 3.77
C VAL A 15 7.84 -6.82 3.44
N ARG A 16 7.53 -7.86 4.24
CA ARG A 16 6.29 -8.64 4.05
C ARG A 16 5.02 -7.80 4.15
N THR A 17 5.03 -6.76 4.97
CA THR A 17 3.88 -5.85 5.10
C THR A 17 3.73 -5.01 3.84
N TRP A 18 4.84 -4.46 3.33
CA TRP A 18 4.87 -3.72 2.08
C TRP A 18 4.47 -4.57 0.86
N GLU A 19 4.91 -5.82 0.79
CA GLU A 19 4.53 -6.74 -0.31
C GLU A 19 3.01 -6.90 -0.40
N ARG A 20 2.31 -6.98 0.74
CA ARG A 20 0.84 -7.04 0.75
C ARG A 20 0.18 -5.74 0.30
N LEU A 21 0.76 -4.58 0.66
CA LEU A 21 0.29 -3.30 0.12
C LEU A 21 0.48 -3.23 -1.40
N ALA A 22 1.62 -3.73 -1.90
CA ALA A 22 1.95 -3.75 -3.32
C ALA A 22 1.02 -4.70 -4.11
N GLU A 23 0.69 -5.86 -3.53
CA GLU A 23 -0.30 -6.80 -4.09
C GLU A 23 -1.71 -6.17 -4.17
N ALA A 24 -2.11 -5.39 -3.16
CA ALA A 24 -3.40 -4.68 -3.14
C ALA A 24 -3.46 -3.54 -4.16
N GLY A 25 -2.30 -3.00 -4.58
CA GLY A 25 -2.20 -1.95 -5.58
C GLY A 25 -3.00 -0.69 -5.22
N ALA A 26 -3.66 -0.08 -6.21
CA ALA A 26 -4.38 1.18 -6.04
C ALA A 26 -5.67 1.06 -5.21
N GLU A 27 -6.22 -0.14 -5.04
CA GLU A 27 -7.37 -0.33 -4.14
C GLU A 27 -6.92 -0.11 -2.68
N GLY A 28 -5.68 -0.50 -2.37
CA GLY A 28 -5.14 -0.44 -1.02
C GLY A 28 -5.77 -1.50 -0.11
N VAL A 29 -5.46 -1.44 1.17
CA VAL A 29 -5.92 -2.43 2.15
C VAL A 29 -6.08 -1.79 3.52
N GLU A 30 -7.13 -2.18 4.25
CA GLU A 30 -7.33 -1.72 5.61
C GLU A 30 -6.36 -2.39 6.58
N VAL A 31 -6.03 -1.72 7.69
CA VAL A 31 -5.15 -2.29 8.73
C VAL A 31 -5.69 -3.63 9.27
N ALA A 32 -7.01 -3.79 9.37
CA ALA A 32 -7.63 -5.02 9.85
C ALA A 32 -7.39 -6.20 8.90
N GLU A 33 -7.62 -5.99 7.61
CA GLU A 33 -7.37 -6.98 6.55
C GLU A 33 -5.88 -7.30 6.45
N LEU A 34 -5.04 -6.27 6.50
CA LEU A 34 -3.59 -6.43 6.45
C LEU A 34 -3.08 -7.26 7.62
N THR A 35 -3.60 -7.04 8.83
CA THR A 35 -3.30 -7.82 10.05
C THR A 35 -3.55 -9.31 9.83
N VAL A 36 -4.70 -9.66 9.23
CA VAL A 36 -5.05 -11.04 8.91
C VAL A 36 -4.12 -11.61 7.83
N ALA A 37 -3.86 -10.86 6.75
CA ALA A 37 -3.06 -11.31 5.62
C ALA A 37 -1.60 -11.59 5.98
N VAL A 38 -0.99 -10.77 6.85
CA VAL A 38 0.42 -10.93 7.24
C VAL A 38 0.61 -11.82 8.47
N GLY A 39 -0.46 -12.01 9.27
CA GLY A 39 -0.45 -12.80 10.50
C GLY A 39 0.27 -12.13 11.66
N PHE A 40 0.29 -10.80 11.72
CA PHE A 40 0.91 -10.03 12.81
C PHE A 40 -0.15 -9.42 13.72
N ARG A 41 0.27 -8.93 14.90
CA ARG A 41 -0.61 -8.13 15.75
C ARG A 41 -0.83 -6.74 15.12
N ARG A 42 -2.02 -6.17 15.32
CA ARG A 42 -2.37 -4.82 14.81
C ARG A 42 -1.33 -3.76 15.16
N SER A 43 -0.82 -3.75 16.39
CA SER A 43 0.22 -2.80 16.82
C SER A 43 1.55 -2.96 16.06
N THR A 44 1.93 -4.19 15.74
CA THR A 44 3.11 -4.48 14.92
C THR A 44 2.91 -4.00 13.49
N VAL A 45 1.74 -4.24 12.90
CA VAL A 45 1.39 -3.75 11.56
C VAL A 45 1.43 -2.23 11.52
N LEU A 46 0.81 -1.53 12.48
CA LEU A 46 0.86 -0.07 12.57
C LEU A 46 2.30 0.46 12.69
N GLY A 47 3.16 -0.22 13.44
CA GLY A 47 4.57 0.12 13.53
C GLY A 47 5.31 -0.02 12.19
N HIS A 48 5.04 -1.10 11.44
CA HIS A 48 5.59 -1.27 10.09
C HIS A 48 5.08 -0.19 9.13
N LEU A 49 3.77 0.08 9.12
CA LEU A 49 3.14 1.08 8.26
C LEU A 49 3.71 2.47 8.51
N LYS A 50 3.90 2.84 9.78
CA LYS A 50 4.58 4.08 10.15
C LYS A 50 6.00 4.15 9.56
N GLY A 51 6.81 3.11 9.76
CA GLY A 51 8.17 3.07 9.23
C GLY A 51 8.21 3.10 7.69
N LEU A 52 7.25 2.46 7.03
CA LEU A 52 7.11 2.52 5.57
C LEU A 52 6.74 3.92 5.09
N ALA A 53 5.82 4.61 5.77
CA ALA A 53 5.44 5.98 5.45
C ALA A 53 6.59 6.96 5.65
N GLU A 54 7.37 6.82 6.73
CA GLU A 54 8.57 7.63 6.98
C GLU A 54 9.61 7.48 5.86
N LEU A 55 9.63 6.35 5.18
CA LEU A 55 10.50 6.07 4.03
C LEU A 55 9.85 6.40 2.67
N GLY A 56 8.61 6.91 2.65
CA GLY A 56 7.87 7.18 1.42
C GLY A 56 7.54 5.91 0.62
N LEU A 57 7.39 4.77 1.29
CA LEU A 57 7.08 3.45 0.70
C LEU A 57 5.64 3.01 0.91
N ALA A 58 4.88 3.71 1.77
CA ALA A 58 3.45 3.52 1.92
C ALA A 58 2.77 4.85 2.25
N GLU A 59 1.49 4.96 1.90
CA GLU A 59 0.65 6.10 2.21
C GLU A 59 -0.69 5.65 2.81
N ASP A 60 -1.23 6.46 3.71
CA ASP A 60 -2.53 6.28 4.34
C ASP A 60 -3.56 7.18 3.67
N HIS A 61 -4.64 6.58 3.17
CA HIS A 61 -5.82 7.26 2.67
C HIS A 61 -7.00 6.90 3.54
N GLU A 62 -7.23 7.69 4.59
CA GLU A 62 -8.38 7.54 5.50
C GLU A 62 -8.50 6.13 6.12
N GLY A 63 -7.38 5.48 6.43
CA GLY A 63 -7.32 4.13 7.00
C GLY A 63 -7.09 3.02 5.96
N VAL A 64 -7.09 3.35 4.68
CA VAL A 64 -6.75 2.45 3.57
C VAL A 64 -5.31 2.71 3.15
N TRP A 65 -4.45 1.72 3.35
CA TRP A 65 -3.02 1.84 3.10
C TRP A 65 -2.65 1.34 1.70
N ARG A 66 -1.75 2.06 1.04
CA ARG A 66 -1.24 1.75 -0.30
C ARG A 66 0.27 1.77 -0.32
N ALA A 67 0.87 0.96 -1.18
CA ALA A 67 2.31 1.05 -1.44
C ALA A 67 2.57 2.26 -2.34
N THR A 68 3.57 3.06 -1.99
CA THR A 68 4.07 4.15 -2.85
C THR A 68 5.34 3.68 -3.56
N GLY A 69 5.37 3.86 -4.88
CA GLY A 69 6.40 3.35 -5.76
C GLY A 69 5.86 2.28 -6.72
N PRO A 70 6.50 2.09 -7.89
CA PRO A 70 6.01 1.16 -8.89
C PRO A 70 6.11 -0.27 -8.33
N ALA A 71 4.96 -0.84 -7.94
CA ALA A 71 4.77 -2.27 -8.02
C ALA A 71 4.80 -2.58 -9.53
N GLU A 72 5.89 -3.15 -10.04
CA GLU A 72 5.89 -3.72 -11.39
C GLU A 72 4.67 -4.67 -11.49
N GLY A 73 3.61 -4.22 -12.17
CA GLY A 73 2.35 -4.96 -12.33
C GLY A 73 1.07 -4.25 -11.86
N ALA A 74 1.13 -3.21 -11.02
CA ALA A 74 -0.08 -2.47 -10.65
C ALA A 74 -0.35 -1.38 -11.69
N ALA A 75 -0.96 -1.77 -12.82
CA ALA A 75 -1.52 -0.81 -13.76
C ALA A 75 -2.45 0.14 -13.00
N ALA A 76 -2.07 1.40 -12.92
CA ALA A 76 -2.98 2.49 -12.62
C ALA A 76 -4.04 2.45 -13.72
N ARG A 77 -5.12 1.73 -13.46
CA ARG A 77 -6.35 1.83 -14.25
C ARG A 77 -6.88 3.22 -13.92
N GLU A 78 -6.42 4.19 -14.71
CA GLU A 78 -6.96 5.52 -14.78
C GLU A 78 -8.47 5.38 -14.87
N GLY A 79 -9.16 5.78 -13.80
CA GLY A 79 -10.59 5.99 -13.84
C GLY A 79 -10.84 7.08 -14.89
N VAL A 80 -11.22 6.65 -16.09
CA VAL A 80 -11.96 7.51 -17.01
C VAL A 80 -13.21 7.91 -16.26
N GLY A 81 -13.17 9.13 -15.72
CA GLY A 81 -14.30 9.77 -15.08
C GLY A 81 -15.43 9.83 -16.08
N ALA A 82 -16.46 9.02 -15.85
CA ALA A 82 -17.75 9.19 -16.45
C ALA A 82 -18.26 10.60 -16.08
N SER A 83 -18.15 11.55 -17.00
CA SER A 83 -19.01 12.73 -16.98
C SER A 83 -20.19 12.46 -17.90
N ALA A 84 -21.23 11.88 -17.29
CA ALA A 84 -22.57 11.93 -17.83
C ALA A 84 -23.09 13.37 -17.72
N GLY A 85 -23.61 13.89 -18.84
CA GLY A 85 -24.70 14.88 -18.84
C GLY A 85 -24.32 16.36 -18.74
N SER A 86 -24.51 17.08 -19.84
CA SER A 86 -25.55 18.12 -19.84
C SER A 86 -26.10 18.36 -21.23
N VAL A 87 -27.41 18.19 -21.31
CA VAL A 87 -28.30 18.71 -22.34
C VAL A 87 -28.38 20.23 -22.22
N SER A 88 -28.31 20.94 -23.35
CA SER A 88 -29.16 22.08 -23.74
C SER A 88 -28.83 22.47 -25.17
#